data_AF-A0A4U0QWX1-F1
#
_entry.id   AF-A0A4U0QWX1-F1
#
_cell.length_a   1.000
_cell.length_b   1.000
_cell.length_c   1.000
_cell.angle_alpha   90.00
_cell.angle_beta   90.00
_cell.angle_gamma   90.00
#
_symmetry.space_group_name_H-M   'P 1'
#
loop_
_entity.id
_entity.type
_entity.pdbx_description
1 polymer ?
#
loop_
_entity_poly.entity_id
_entity_poly.type
_entity_poly.pdbx_seq_one_letter_code
_entity_poly.pdbx_strand_id
1 'polypeptide(L)'
;MHKTTLALILAVTALAACEPVAVQPVTPPAAADECGAAGYQGLIGQPRTALSAMNFPLGTRVIGPEDMVTADFRPDRLNIEYGPNGRITKVSCF
;
A
#
# COMPACT_ATOMS: atom_id res chain seq x y z
N MET A 1 -23.44 50.92 -27.84
CA MET A 1 -23.67 49.46 -27.96
C MET A 1 -22.54 48.59 -27.38
N HIS A 2 -21.38 49.14 -27.00
CA HIS A 2 -20.27 48.36 -26.39
C HIS A 2 -20.35 48.23 -24.85
N LYS A 3 -21.05 49.15 -24.16
CA LYS A 3 -21.14 49.17 -22.68
C LYS A 3 -22.08 48.11 -22.10
N THR A 4 -23.15 47.78 -22.83
CA THR A 4 -24.15 46.77 -22.43
C THR A 4 -23.63 45.34 -22.59
N THR A 5 -22.77 45.09 -23.59
CA THR A 5 -22.15 43.78 -23.82
C THR A 5 -21.08 43.47 -22.75
N LEU A 6 -20.34 44.48 -22.28
CA LEU A 6 -19.32 44.32 -21.25
C LEU A 6 -19.93 43.98 -19.87
N ALA A 7 -21.09 44.57 -19.54
CA ALA A 7 -21.80 44.31 -18.28
C ALA A 7 -22.37 42.88 -18.21
N LEU A 8 -22.78 42.32 -19.36
CA LEU A 8 -23.34 40.96 -19.41
C LEU A 8 -22.26 39.88 -19.22
N ILE A 9 -21.04 40.14 -19.71
CA ILE A 9 -19.91 39.21 -19.59
C ILE A 9 -19.38 39.16 -18.14
N LEU A 10 -19.40 40.29 -17.42
CA LEU A 10 -18.91 40.38 -16.05
C LEU A 10 -19.85 39.71 -15.02
N ALA A 11 -21.15 39.61 -15.32
CA ALA A 11 -22.12 38.96 -14.44
C ALA A 11 -22.08 37.43 -14.50
N VAL A 12 -21.62 36.86 -15.61
CA VAL A 12 -21.59 35.40 -15.83
C VAL A 12 -20.40 34.72 -15.12
N THR A 13 -19.29 35.44 -14.89
CA THR A 13 -18.10 34.88 -14.23
C THR A 13 -18.21 34.80 -12.70
N ALA A 14 -19.18 35.51 -12.09
CA ALA A 14 -19.35 35.53 -10.64
C ALA A 14 -20.04 34.26 -10.07
N LEU A 15 -20.64 33.41 -10.92
CA LEU A 15 -21.35 32.19 -10.47
C LEU A 15 -20.48 30.93 -10.38
N ALA A 16 -19.21 30.96 -10.80
CA ALA A 16 -18.36 29.76 -10.86
C ALA A 16 -17.58 29.45 -9.57
N ALA A 17 -17.73 30.25 -8.50
CA ALA A 17 -16.87 30.14 -7.31
C ALA A 17 -17.38 29.19 -6.22
N CYS A 18 -18.53 28.52 -6.41
CA CYS A 18 -19.08 27.59 -5.43
C CYS A 18 -18.72 26.15 -5.80
N GLU A 19 -17.47 25.76 -5.54
CA GLU A 19 -17.06 24.35 -5.62
C GLU A 19 -17.27 23.67 -4.26
N PRO A 20 -17.94 22.51 -4.20
CA PRO A 20 -18.08 21.76 -2.96
C PRO A 20 -16.69 21.32 -2.47
N VAL A 21 -16.36 21.68 -1.23
CA VAL A 21 -15.16 21.17 -0.56
C VAL A 21 -15.29 19.64 -0.47
N ALA A 22 -14.41 18.94 -1.19
CA ALA A 22 -14.32 17.49 -1.11
C ALA A 22 -13.88 17.09 0.30
N VAL A 23 -14.82 16.55 1.08
CA VAL A 23 -14.52 15.89 2.35
C VAL A 23 -13.80 14.60 2.01
N GLN A 24 -12.49 14.54 2.30
CA GLN A 24 -11.76 13.29 2.11
C GLN A 24 -12.35 12.22 3.04
N PRO A 25 -12.69 11.02 2.53
CA PRO A 25 -13.13 9.93 3.37
C PRO A 25 -12.03 9.60 4.38
N VAL A 26 -12.33 9.74 5.67
CA VAL A 26 -11.43 9.30 6.73
C VAL A 26 -11.43 7.78 6.68
N THR A 27 -10.37 7.20 6.13
CA THR A 27 -10.25 5.74 6.04
C THR A 27 -9.90 5.23 7.44
N PRO A 28 -10.67 4.29 8.02
CA PRO A 28 -10.29 3.66 9.27
C PRO A 28 -8.88 3.05 9.15
N PRO A 29 -8.08 3.01 10.23
CA PRO A 29 -6.83 2.27 10.21
C PRO A 29 -7.11 0.85 9.72
N ALA A 30 -6.33 0.37 8.74
CA ALA A 30 -6.41 -1.02 8.34
C ALA A 30 -6.27 -1.90 9.59
N ALA A 31 -7.10 -2.94 9.70
CA ALA A 31 -6.96 -3.90 10.78
C ALA A 31 -5.51 -4.41 10.81
N ALA A 32 -4.89 -4.38 11.99
CA ALA A 32 -3.52 -4.86 12.15
C ALA A 32 -3.48 -6.33 11.75
N ASP A 33 -2.51 -6.69 10.91
CA ASP A 33 -2.33 -8.04 10.44
C ASP A 33 -1.71 -8.91 11.55
N GLU A 34 -2.26 -10.10 11.78
CA GLU A 34 -1.94 -10.93 12.96
C GLU A 34 -0.46 -11.33 13.04
N CYS A 35 0.20 -11.51 11.89
CA CYS A 35 1.62 -11.86 11.82
C CYS A 35 2.58 -10.64 11.78
N GLY A 36 2.06 -9.42 11.67
CA GLY A 36 2.85 -8.18 11.62
C GLY A 36 3.63 -7.92 10.32
N ALA A 37 3.27 -8.57 9.21
CA ALA A 37 3.77 -8.31 7.86
C ALA A 37 3.73 -6.82 7.44
N ALA A 38 2.79 -6.01 7.95
CA ALA A 38 2.74 -4.57 7.68
C ALA A 38 4.07 -3.87 8.06
N GLY A 39 4.71 -4.28 9.16
CA GLY A 39 5.99 -3.72 9.62
C GLY A 39 7.20 -4.10 8.76
N TYR A 40 7.05 -5.10 7.89
CA TYR A 40 8.13 -5.65 7.08
C TYR A 40 7.98 -5.36 5.58
N GLN A 41 6.96 -4.60 5.16
CA GLN A 41 6.72 -4.29 3.74
C GLN A 41 7.92 -3.59 3.06
N GLY A 42 8.74 -2.85 3.82
CA GLY A 42 9.97 -2.22 3.31
C GLY A 42 11.06 -3.20 2.85
N LEU A 43 10.91 -4.50 3.13
CA LEU A 43 11.82 -5.53 2.64
C LEU A 43 11.58 -5.89 1.17
N ILE A 44 10.42 -5.56 0.59
CA ILE A 44 10.13 -5.85 -0.81
C ILE A 44 11.17 -5.15 -1.70
N GLY A 45 11.77 -5.91 -2.61
CA GLY A 45 12.85 -5.46 -3.48
C GLY A 45 14.25 -5.59 -2.88
N GLN A 46 14.40 -5.78 -1.56
CA GLN A 46 15.70 -5.98 -0.92
C GLN A 46 16.28 -7.37 -1.22
N PRO A 47 17.62 -7.54 -1.17
CA PRO A 47 18.22 -8.86 -1.29
C PRO A 47 17.87 -9.72 -0.07
N ARG A 48 17.62 -11.02 -0.28
CA ARG A 48 17.29 -11.97 0.80
C ARG A 48 18.36 -12.07 1.89
N THR A 49 19.60 -11.67 1.59
CA THR A 49 20.70 -11.62 2.56
C THR A 49 20.48 -10.57 3.65
N ALA A 50 19.62 -9.57 3.42
CA ALA A 50 19.23 -8.60 4.45
C ALA A 50 18.50 -9.25 5.63
N LEU A 51 17.82 -10.38 5.40
CA LEU A 51 17.08 -11.10 6.43
C LEU A 51 18.00 -11.62 7.55
N SER A 52 19.26 -11.95 7.24
CA SER A 52 20.22 -12.50 8.21
C SER A 52 20.59 -11.54 9.34
N ALA A 53 20.36 -10.24 9.16
CA ALA A 53 20.64 -9.21 10.16
C ALA A 53 19.42 -8.86 11.02
N MET A 54 18.29 -9.55 10.84
CA MET A 54 17.00 -9.21 11.44
C MET A 54 16.48 -10.33 12.33
N ASN A 55 15.67 -9.93 13.32
CA ASN A 55 14.87 -10.85 14.12
C ASN A 55 13.42 -10.81 13.63
N PHE A 56 12.84 -11.99 13.45
CA PHE A 56 11.45 -12.16 13.03
C PHE A 56 10.63 -12.86 14.11
N PRO A 57 9.29 -12.74 14.09
CA PRO A 57 8.41 -13.53 14.93
C PRO A 57 8.68 -15.03 14.77
N LEU A 58 8.45 -15.79 15.85
CA LEU A 58 8.55 -17.25 15.81
C LEU A 58 7.59 -17.81 14.75
N GLY A 59 8.06 -18.82 14.01
CA GLY A 59 7.27 -19.43 12.93
C GLY A 59 7.33 -18.69 11.59
N THR A 60 8.10 -17.60 11.48
CA THR A 60 8.34 -16.94 10.18
C THR A 60 8.92 -17.92 9.18
N ARG A 61 8.35 -17.96 7.97
CA ARG A 61 8.77 -18.84 6.88
C ARG A 61 9.37 -18.01 5.74
N VAL A 62 10.57 -18.37 5.31
CA VAL A 62 11.19 -17.80 4.11
C VAL A 62 11.05 -18.81 2.97
N ILE A 63 10.52 -18.38 1.84
CA ILE A 63 10.17 -19.25 0.70
C ILE A 63 10.94 -18.78 -0.54
N GLY A 64 11.73 -19.67 -1.11
CA GLY A 64 12.43 -19.49 -2.37
C GLY A 64 11.66 -20.02 -3.59
N PRO A 65 12.16 -19.75 -4.80
CA PRO A 65 11.48 -20.11 -6.04
C PRO A 65 11.36 -21.62 -6.28
N GLU A 66 12.27 -22.43 -5.72
CA GLU A 66 12.30 -23.89 -5.88
C GLU A 66 11.66 -24.63 -4.69
N ASP A 67 11.15 -23.88 -3.70
CA ASP A 67 10.58 -24.47 -2.50
C ASP A 67 9.16 -24.97 -2.78
N MET A 68 8.95 -26.27 -2.58
CA MET A 68 7.62 -26.85 -2.56
C MET A 68 6.98 -26.65 -1.18
N VAL A 69 5.94 -25.83 -1.11
CA VAL A 69 5.17 -25.57 0.11
C VAL A 69 3.69 -25.85 -0.10
N THR A 70 3.01 -26.25 0.96
CA THR A 70 1.55 -26.35 0.99
C THR A 70 0.92 -24.96 1.15
N ALA A 71 -0.26 -24.76 0.56
CA ALA A 71 -1.03 -23.51 0.66
C ALA A 71 -2.01 -23.51 1.85
N ASP A 72 -1.57 -24.05 2.99
CA ASP A 72 -2.32 -23.97 4.25
C ASP A 72 -2.34 -22.52 4.75
N PHE A 73 -3.50 -21.98 5.08
CA PHE A 73 -3.63 -20.61 5.60
C PHE A 73 -3.47 -20.58 7.13
N ARG A 74 -2.57 -19.71 7.60
CA ARG A 74 -2.25 -19.42 8.99
C ARG A 74 -2.08 -17.92 9.18
N PRO A 75 -3.06 -17.21 9.77
CA PRO A 75 -3.01 -15.75 9.88
C PRO A 75 -1.89 -15.27 10.81
N ASP A 76 -1.45 -16.10 11.75
CA ASP A 76 -0.36 -15.84 12.70
C ASP A 76 1.04 -15.98 12.08
N ARG A 77 1.16 -16.52 10.86
CA ARG A 77 2.44 -16.88 10.25
C ARG A 77 2.90 -15.82 9.24
N LEU A 78 4.05 -15.21 9.54
CA LEU A 78 4.74 -14.33 8.59
C LEU A 78 5.43 -15.16 7.52
N ASN A 79 5.16 -14.86 6.25
CA ASN A 79 5.89 -15.45 5.13
C ASN A 79 6.62 -14.33 4.36
N ILE A 80 7.87 -14.62 4.02
CA ILE A 80 8.73 -13.77 3.20
C ILE A 80 9.14 -14.59 1.97
N GLU A 81 8.69 -14.20 0.79
CA GLU A 81 9.01 -14.89 -0.46
C GLU A 81 10.10 -14.12 -1.22
N TYR A 82 11.02 -14.83 -1.87
CA TYR A 82 12.02 -14.24 -2.77
C TYR A 82 12.05 -14.94 -4.13
N GLY A 83 12.35 -14.17 -5.17
CA GLY A 83 12.43 -14.66 -6.55
C GLY A 83 13.81 -15.24 -6.92
N PRO A 84 13.97 -15.76 -8.16
CA PRO A 84 15.22 -16.33 -8.66
C PRO A 84 16.42 -15.38 -8.65
N ASN A 85 16.17 -14.06 -8.71
CA ASN A 85 17.20 -13.02 -8.59
C ASN A 85 17.63 -12.75 -7.13
N GLY A 86 17.13 -13.51 -6.17
CA GLY A 86 17.41 -13.37 -4.74
C GLY A 86 16.79 -12.13 -4.10
N ARG A 87 15.85 -11.45 -4.75
CA ARG A 87 15.13 -10.30 -4.19
C ARG A 87 13.80 -10.73 -3.59
N ILE A 88 13.45 -10.11 -2.48
CA ILE A 88 12.17 -10.32 -1.79
C ILE A 88 11.06 -9.76 -2.67
N THR A 89 10.03 -10.57 -2.91
CA THR A 89 8.90 -10.24 -3.79
C THR A 89 7.60 -10.09 -3.02
N LYS A 90 7.48 -10.72 -1.85
CA LYS A 90 6.25 -10.70 -1.06
C LYS A 90 6.54 -10.86 0.42
N VAL A 91 5.74 -10.16 1.22
CA VAL A 91 5.71 -10.23 2.68
C VAL A 91 4.24 -10.24 3.08
N SER A 92 3.75 -11.33 3.67
CA SER A 92 2.32 -11.51 3.92
C SER A 92 2.02 -12.55 5.00
N CYS A 93 0.81 -12.50 5.56
CA CYS A 93 0.30 -13.46 6.53
C CYS A 93 -0.48 -14.57 5.81
N PHE A 94 0.02 -15.80 5.89
CA PHE A 94 -0.68 -17.00 5.42
C PHE A 94 -0.04 -18.30 5.91
#